data_AF-A0A0Q8FBL3-F1
#
_entry.id   AF-A0A0Q8FBL3-F1
#
_cell.length_a   1.000
_cell.length_b   1.000
_cell.length_c   1.000
_cell.angle_alpha   90.00
_cell.angle_beta   90.00
_cell.angle_gamma   90.00
#
_symmetry.space_group_name_H-M   'P 1'
#
loop_
_entity.id
_entity.type
_entity.pdbx_description
1 polymer ?
#
loop_
_entity_poly.entity_id
_entity_poly.type
_entity_poly.pdbx_seq_one_letter_code
_entity_poly.pdbx_strand_id
1 'polypeptide(L)'
;MKRTSLLGLTVLLLAATGTAAAGDRGDRIDQRLDRKGDRIEHRLDTRGDRIERRFDRSAQWADQHGRPHAANRLEHRGDRLDARLDRQGERAEAQWDRRGDRIDRRLDRRG
;
A
#
# COMPACT_ATOMS: atom_id res chain seq x y z
N MET A 1 57.34 43.21 7.64
CA MET A 1 56.00 43.39 7.06
C MET A 1 55.66 42.19 6.19
N LYS A 2 54.45 41.64 6.40
CA LYS A 2 53.65 40.77 5.51
C LYS A 2 54.15 39.34 5.27
N ARG A 3 53.59 38.48 6.13
CA ARG A 3 53.36 37.04 5.96
C ARG A 3 52.33 36.79 4.84
N THR A 4 52.23 35.50 4.48
CA THR A 4 51.13 34.79 3.81
C THR A 4 51.11 34.77 2.28
N SER A 5 51.47 33.63 1.70
CA SER A 5 50.87 33.06 0.48
C SER A 5 51.24 31.56 0.35
N LEU A 6 50.77 30.73 1.29
CA LEU A 6 50.81 29.26 1.23
C LEU A 6 49.46 28.70 1.70
N LEU A 7 48.37 29.19 1.12
CA LEU A 7 47.00 28.72 1.41
C LEU A 7 46.20 28.63 0.11
N GLY A 8 46.77 27.99 -0.91
CA GLY A 8 46.13 27.83 -2.22
C GLY A 8 45.50 26.46 -2.49
N LEU A 9 45.62 25.47 -1.59
CA LEU A 9 45.37 24.07 -1.98
C LEU A 9 44.61 23.19 -0.96
N THR A 10 43.71 23.75 -0.14
CA THR A 10 43.00 22.93 0.88
C THR A 10 41.50 23.16 1.00
N VAL A 11 40.85 23.87 0.08
CA VAL A 11 39.38 24.14 0.18
C VAL A 11 38.55 23.37 -0.85
N LEU A 12 39.17 22.64 -1.80
CA LEU A 12 38.43 21.95 -2.86
C LEU A 12 38.11 20.47 -2.59
N LEU A 13 37.82 20.09 -1.34
CA LEU A 13 37.52 18.67 -1.03
C LEU A 13 36.50 18.46 0.10
N LEU A 14 35.59 19.40 0.33
CA LEU A 14 34.54 19.25 1.35
C LEU A 14 33.12 19.59 0.85
N ALA A 15 32.83 19.36 -0.43
CA ALA A 15 31.52 19.62 -1.02
C ALA A 15 30.82 18.36 -1.58
N ALA A 16 31.11 17.17 -1.06
CA ALA A 16 30.57 15.91 -1.60
C ALA A 16 29.96 14.95 -0.56
N THR A 17 29.53 15.43 0.62
CA THR A 17 28.89 14.57 1.65
C THR A 17 27.40 14.86 1.89
N GLY A 18 26.75 15.65 1.02
CA GLY A 18 25.38 16.13 1.23
C GLY A 18 24.24 15.22 0.75
N THR A 19 24.48 14.25 -0.13
CA THR A 19 23.38 13.59 -0.87
C THR A 19 23.02 12.17 -0.40
N ALA A 20 23.85 11.50 0.40
CA ALA A 20 23.61 10.11 0.80
C ALA A 20 22.46 9.92 1.80
N ALA A 21 22.18 10.91 2.66
CA ALA A 21 21.19 10.78 3.74
C ALA A 21 19.72 10.99 3.29
N ALA A 22 19.49 11.51 2.07
CA ALA A 22 18.16 11.76 1.53
C ALA A 22 17.54 10.51 0.88
N GLY A 23 18.32 9.75 0.10
CA GLY A 23 17.88 8.50 -0.53
C GLY A 23 17.49 7.42 0.50
N ASP A 24 18.32 7.21 1.52
CA ASP A 24 18.11 6.19 2.55
C ASP A 24 16.85 6.43 3.42
N ARG A 25 16.36 7.69 3.48
CA ARG A 25 15.08 8.03 4.12
C ARG A 25 13.88 7.80 3.19
N GLY A 26 14.03 8.00 1.88
CA GLY A 26 13.00 7.69 0.90
C GLY A 26 12.70 6.20 0.87
N ASP A 27 13.74 5.39 0.69
CA ASP A 27 13.65 3.92 0.59
C ASP A 27 12.99 3.29 1.83
N ARG A 28 13.27 3.84 3.03
CA ARG A 28 12.65 3.36 4.28
C ARG A 28 11.16 3.70 4.38
N ILE A 29 10.75 4.83 3.81
CA ILE A 29 9.34 5.25 3.81
C ILE A 29 8.56 4.38 2.83
N ASP A 30 9.10 4.12 1.63
CA ASP A 30 8.46 3.29 0.61
C ASP A 30 8.28 1.86 1.09
N GLN A 31 9.35 1.23 1.60
CA GLN A 31 9.25 -0.11 2.19
C GLN A 31 8.25 -0.21 3.36
N ARG A 32 7.94 0.90 4.03
CA ARG A 32 6.95 0.91 5.11
C ARG A 32 5.53 1.07 4.57
N LEU A 33 5.36 1.72 3.43
CA LEU A 33 4.08 1.84 2.74
C LEU A 33 3.72 0.55 2.03
N ASP A 34 4.66 -0.09 1.34
CA ASP A 34 4.46 -1.38 0.66
C ASP A 34 4.00 -2.44 1.67
N ARG A 35 4.77 -2.65 2.75
CA ARG A 35 4.39 -3.57 3.83
C ARG A 35 3.02 -3.26 4.45
N LYS A 36 2.58 -2.00 4.40
CA LYS A 36 1.27 -1.60 4.90
C LYS A 36 0.17 -1.87 3.87
N GLY A 37 0.45 -1.67 2.58
CA GLY A 37 -0.37 -2.08 1.45
C GLY A 37 -0.64 -3.58 1.51
N ASP A 38 0.42 -4.40 1.51
CA ASP A 38 0.34 -5.86 1.57
C ASP A 38 -0.49 -6.36 2.76
N ARG A 39 -0.30 -5.74 3.94
CA ARG A 39 -1.05 -6.11 5.15
C ARG A 39 -2.54 -5.80 5.01
N ILE A 40 -2.90 -4.74 4.29
CA ILE A 40 -4.30 -4.36 4.07
C ILE A 40 -4.94 -5.28 3.03
N GLU A 41 -4.25 -5.53 1.93
CA GLU A 41 -4.67 -6.48 0.88
C GLU A 41 -4.93 -7.86 1.49
N HIS A 42 -3.96 -8.42 2.19
CA HIS A 42 -4.11 -9.73 2.85
C HIS A 42 -5.29 -9.78 3.85
N ARG A 43 -5.59 -8.67 4.54
CA ARG A 43 -6.75 -8.56 5.44
C ARG A 43 -8.08 -8.51 4.68
N LEU A 44 -8.10 -7.89 3.51
CA LEU A 44 -9.30 -7.82 2.67
C LEU A 44 -9.57 -9.20 2.06
N ASP A 45 -8.55 -9.88 1.53
CA ASP A 45 -8.67 -11.23 0.97
C ASP A 45 -9.18 -12.21 2.03
N THR A 46 -8.51 -12.27 3.19
CA THR A 46 -8.92 -13.15 4.30
C THR A 46 -10.38 -12.90 4.72
N ARG A 47 -10.83 -11.64 4.63
CA ARG A 47 -12.20 -11.26 4.96
C ARG A 47 -13.17 -11.68 3.86
N GLY A 48 -12.80 -11.53 2.59
CA GLY A 48 -13.53 -12.03 1.42
C GLY A 48 -13.75 -13.53 1.52
N ASP A 49 -12.69 -14.31 1.66
CA ASP A 49 -12.77 -15.77 1.76
C ASP A 49 -13.68 -16.24 2.91
N ARG A 50 -13.65 -15.52 4.05
CA ARG A 50 -14.49 -15.87 5.21
C ARG A 50 -15.97 -15.62 4.92
N ILE A 51 -16.25 -14.58 4.15
CA ILE A 51 -17.59 -14.19 3.74
C ILE A 51 -18.13 -15.19 2.71
N GLU A 52 -17.35 -15.50 1.69
CA GLU A 52 -17.68 -16.47 0.63
C GLU A 52 -18.04 -17.83 1.25
N ARG A 53 -17.13 -18.39 2.07
CA ARG A 53 -17.37 -19.65 2.82
C ARG A 53 -18.61 -19.63 3.71
N ARG A 54 -19.07 -18.46 4.16
CA ARG A 54 -20.30 -18.35 4.96
C ARG A 54 -21.53 -18.38 4.06
N PHE A 55 -21.49 -17.72 2.92
CA PHE A 55 -22.58 -17.73 1.95
C PHE A 55 -22.74 -19.11 1.32
N ASP A 56 -21.66 -19.77 0.91
CA ASP A 56 -21.69 -21.12 0.35
C ASP A 56 -22.36 -22.12 1.29
N ARG A 57 -21.93 -22.13 2.56
CA ARG A 57 -22.52 -23.00 3.59
C ARG A 57 -24.00 -22.70 3.81
N SER A 58 -24.38 -21.42 3.75
CA SER A 58 -25.77 -21.01 3.95
C SER A 58 -26.64 -21.40 2.74
N ALA A 59 -26.11 -21.25 1.54
CA ALA A 59 -26.77 -21.65 0.30
C ALA A 59 -26.93 -23.18 0.23
N GLN A 60 -25.87 -23.92 0.53
CA GLN A 60 -25.89 -25.39 0.56
C GLN A 60 -26.86 -25.92 1.64
N TRP A 61 -26.95 -25.27 2.80
CA TRP A 61 -27.96 -25.62 3.80
C TRP A 61 -29.38 -25.36 3.30
N ALA A 62 -29.62 -24.21 2.65
CA ALA A 62 -30.93 -23.86 2.12
C ALA A 62 -31.37 -24.84 1.01
N ASP A 63 -30.45 -25.25 0.15
CA ASP A 63 -30.70 -26.20 -0.93
C ASP A 63 -31.08 -27.60 -0.38
N GLN A 64 -30.32 -28.10 0.60
CA GLN A 64 -30.62 -29.37 1.29
C GLN A 64 -31.99 -29.39 1.99
N HIS A 65 -32.51 -28.23 2.38
CA HIS A 65 -33.83 -28.11 3.01
C HIS A 65 -34.94 -27.78 2.00
N GLY A 66 -34.67 -27.94 0.69
CA GLY A 66 -35.66 -27.72 -0.37
C GLY A 66 -36.06 -26.25 -0.52
N ARG A 67 -35.16 -25.30 -0.20
CA ARG A 67 -35.39 -23.85 -0.32
C ARG A 67 -34.52 -23.23 -1.43
N PRO A 68 -34.73 -23.60 -2.70
CA PRO A 68 -33.88 -23.13 -3.81
C PRO A 68 -33.92 -21.61 -3.99
N HIS A 69 -35.08 -20.98 -3.78
CA HIS A 69 -35.18 -19.51 -3.83
C HIS A 69 -34.42 -18.79 -2.70
N ALA A 70 -34.24 -19.44 -1.55
CA ALA A 70 -33.43 -18.89 -0.47
C ALA A 70 -31.94 -19.06 -0.76
N ALA A 71 -31.53 -20.20 -1.30
CA ALA A 71 -30.16 -20.45 -1.77
C ALA A 71 -29.74 -19.41 -2.82
N ASN A 72 -30.56 -19.22 -3.86
CA ASN A 72 -30.29 -18.25 -4.92
C ASN A 72 -30.17 -16.81 -4.38
N ARG A 73 -31.02 -16.44 -3.39
CA ARG A 73 -30.94 -15.11 -2.75
C ARG A 73 -29.64 -14.95 -1.94
N LEU A 74 -29.12 -16.04 -1.37
CA LEU A 74 -27.87 -16.02 -0.60
C LEU A 74 -26.66 -15.91 -1.52
N GLU A 75 -26.62 -16.62 -2.66
CA GLU A 75 -25.60 -16.46 -3.71
C GLU A 75 -25.54 -15.02 -4.19
N HIS A 76 -26.65 -14.46 -4.66
CA HIS A 76 -26.71 -13.06 -5.12
C HIS A 76 -26.29 -12.04 -4.05
N ARG A 77 -26.43 -12.40 -2.77
CA ARG A 77 -25.98 -11.56 -1.66
C ARG A 77 -24.48 -11.71 -1.42
N GLY A 78 -23.93 -12.91 -1.62
CA GLY A 78 -22.50 -13.18 -1.67
C GLY A 78 -21.82 -12.35 -2.75
N ASP A 79 -22.27 -12.47 -4.00
CA ASP A 79 -21.72 -11.74 -5.15
C ASP A 79 -21.70 -10.23 -4.94
N ARG A 80 -22.79 -9.68 -4.37
CA ARG A 80 -22.88 -8.25 -4.06
C ARG A 80 -21.90 -7.83 -2.97
N LEU A 81 -21.58 -8.72 -2.03
CA LEU A 81 -20.63 -8.43 -0.97
C LEU A 81 -19.20 -8.50 -1.50
N ASP A 82 -18.88 -9.48 -2.35
CA ASP A 82 -17.57 -9.59 -3.00
C ASP A 82 -17.29 -8.38 -3.88
N ALA A 83 -18.24 -8.02 -4.76
CA ALA A 83 -18.12 -6.82 -5.58
C ALA A 83 -18.01 -5.51 -4.75
N ARG A 84 -18.41 -5.51 -3.46
CA ARG A 84 -18.18 -4.38 -2.56
C ARG A 84 -16.79 -4.42 -1.93
N LEU A 85 -16.25 -5.60 -1.64
CA LEU A 85 -14.91 -5.79 -1.12
C LEU A 85 -13.87 -5.46 -2.18
N ASP A 86 -14.08 -5.88 -3.43
CA ASP A 86 -13.19 -5.54 -4.56
C ASP A 86 -13.06 -4.03 -4.72
N ARG A 87 -14.21 -3.33 -4.81
CA ARG A 87 -14.25 -1.87 -4.87
C ARG A 87 -13.61 -1.20 -3.65
N GLN A 88 -13.62 -1.86 -2.50
CA GLN A 88 -12.94 -1.36 -1.31
C GLN A 88 -11.42 -1.56 -1.42
N GLY A 89 -10.97 -2.68 -1.99
CA GLY A 89 -9.58 -2.97 -2.35
C GLY A 89 -9.02 -1.93 -3.32
N GLU A 90 -9.67 -1.72 -4.47
CA GLU A 90 -9.28 -0.72 -5.47
C GLU A 90 -9.16 0.69 -4.88
N ARG A 91 -10.08 1.07 -3.99
CA ARG A 91 -10.04 2.37 -3.30
C ARG A 91 -8.85 2.48 -2.34
N ALA A 92 -8.50 1.38 -1.68
CA ALA A 92 -7.36 1.32 -0.78
C ALA A 92 -6.05 1.43 -1.58
N GLU A 93 -5.93 0.67 -2.67
CA GLU A 93 -4.80 0.73 -3.62
C GLU A 93 -4.60 2.16 -4.15
N ALA A 94 -5.64 2.77 -4.72
CA ALA A 94 -5.57 4.14 -5.22
C ALA A 94 -5.26 5.18 -4.12
N GLN A 95 -5.57 4.89 -2.86
CA GLN A 95 -5.16 5.75 -1.74
C GLN A 95 -3.67 5.61 -1.43
N TRP A 96 -3.11 4.40 -1.54
CA TRP A 96 -1.70 4.13 -1.34
C TRP A 96 -0.85 4.71 -2.46
N ASP A 97 -1.26 4.58 -3.72
CA ASP A 97 -0.56 5.19 -4.87
C ASP A 97 -0.44 6.70 -4.72
N ARG A 98 -1.56 7.38 -4.45
CA ARG A 98 -1.57 8.83 -4.22
C ARG A 98 -0.70 9.25 -3.04
N ARG A 99 -0.52 8.35 -2.06
CA ARG A 99 0.35 8.61 -0.92
C ARG A 99 1.82 8.45 -1.29
N GLY A 100 2.17 7.44 -2.08
CA GLY A 100 3.48 7.25 -2.72
C GLY A 100 3.85 8.47 -3.54
N ASP A 101 3.02 8.85 -4.51
CA ASP A 101 3.21 10.03 -5.37
C ASP A 101 3.48 11.33 -4.61
N ARG A 102 2.86 11.49 -3.43
CA ARG A 102 3.03 12.68 -2.59
C ARG A 102 4.39 12.67 -1.89
N ILE A 103 4.88 11.49 -1.53
CA ILE A 103 6.17 11.30 -0.89
C ILE A 103 7.28 11.47 -1.91
N ASP A 104 7.16 10.89 -3.10
CA ASP A 104 8.10 11.08 -4.22
C ASP A 104 8.30 12.56 -4.50
N ARG A 105 7.19 13.29 -4.72
CA ARG A 105 7.21 14.74 -4.94
C ARG A 105 7.83 15.55 -3.79
N ARG A 106 7.85 15.03 -2.57
CA ARG A 106 8.51 15.69 -1.42
C ARG A 106 9.99 15.38 -1.35
N LEU A 107 10.39 14.19 -1.78
CA LEU A 107 11.77 13.76 -1.85
C LEU A 107 12.48 14.46 -3.02
N ASP A 108 11.84 14.54 -4.18
CA ASP A 108 12.35 15.25 -5.37
C ASP A 108 12.62 16.74 -5.13
N ARG A 109 11.83 17.39 -4.25
CA ARG A 109 12.03 18.79 -3.88
C ARG A 109 13.10 19.01 -2.81
N ARG A 110 13.59 17.93 -2.20
CA ARG A 110 14.61 17.96 -1.13
C ARG A 110 15.97 17.46 -1.62
N GLY A 111 16.03 16.72 -2.72
CA GLY A 111 17.25 16.44 -3.50
C GLY A 111 17.62 17.62 -4.39
#